data_AF-A0A6B3BGZ4-F1
#
_entry.id   AF-A0A6B3BGZ4-F1
#
_cell.length_a   1.000
_cell.length_b   1.000
_cell.length_c   1.000
_cell.angle_alpha   90.00
_cell.angle_beta   90.00
_cell.angle_gamma   90.00
#
_symmetry.space_group_name_H-M   'P 1'
#
loop_
_entity.id
_entity.type
_entity.pdbx_description
1 polymer ?
#
loop_
_entity_poly.entity_id
_entity_poly.type
_entity_poly.pdbx_seq_one_letter_code
_entity_poly.pdbx_strand_id
1 'polypeptide(L)'
;MTTDASDVPESSAFVRRLRRERLPMPADSVTAWEPFPFAPLEGELRIAPLLPPVLPEPDRDGEAGPEDCMVCRKPVTDALRADDHRRLDAVGESRLPAVVLPQPRGHYDLGDLPAARSAGPGPLPQRAERAVLAVDGAARVHVNRWGDGGARLPFWLPARPPT
;
A
#
# COMPACT_ATOMS: atom_id res chain seq x y z
N MET A 1 18.14 -20.82 22.17
CA MET A 1 18.55 -19.41 22.22
C MET A 1 17.29 -18.60 21.94
N THR A 2 16.53 -18.36 23.00
CA THR A 2 15.28 -17.59 22.97
C THR A 2 15.69 -16.14 22.93
N THR A 3 15.49 -15.47 21.80
CA THR A 3 15.57 -14.01 21.72
C THR A 3 14.48 -13.45 22.62
N ASP A 4 14.90 -12.84 23.73
CA ASP A 4 14.04 -12.09 24.62
C ASP A 4 13.39 -10.95 23.83
N ALA A 5 12.07 -10.83 23.93
CA ALA A 5 11.28 -9.80 23.24
C ALA A 5 11.48 -8.40 23.85
N SER A 6 12.31 -8.30 24.90
CA SER A 6 12.59 -7.08 25.65
C SER A 6 13.55 -6.09 24.99
N ASP A 7 14.19 -6.44 23.87
CA ASP A 7 15.23 -5.59 23.24
C ASP A 7 14.73 -4.85 21.99
N VAL A 8 13.40 -4.69 21.86
CA VAL A 8 12.85 -3.66 20.95
C VAL A 8 13.04 -2.33 21.66
N PRO A 9 13.73 -1.34 21.07
CA PRO A 9 13.93 -0.06 21.73
C PRO A 9 12.59 0.55 22.11
N GLU A 10 12.32 0.64 23.41
CA GLU A 10 11.28 1.49 23.98
C GLU A 10 11.59 2.95 23.61
N SER A 11 11.28 3.41 22.38
CA SER A 11 10.87 4.80 22.10
C SER A 11 10.84 5.19 20.63
N SER A 12 10.16 4.44 19.77
CA SER A 12 9.70 5.09 18.56
C SER A 12 8.67 6.19 18.91
N ALA A 13 8.85 7.39 18.36
CA ALA A 13 7.87 8.48 18.51
C ALA A 13 6.53 8.10 17.88
N PHE A 14 6.55 7.30 16.81
CA PHE A 14 5.35 6.69 16.24
C PHE A 14 4.67 5.76 17.25
N VAL A 15 5.42 4.81 17.84
CA VAL A 15 4.85 3.83 18.79
C VAL A 15 4.24 4.53 20.02
N ARG A 16 4.88 5.59 20.53
CA ARG A 16 4.36 6.38 21.68
C ARG A 16 3.01 7.06 21.40
N ARG A 17 2.64 7.28 20.13
CA ARG A 17 1.36 7.89 19.73
C ARG A 17 0.23 6.86 19.58
N LEU A 18 0.55 5.57 19.60
CA LEU A 18 -0.45 4.51 19.48
C LEU A 18 -1.33 4.47 20.72
N ARG A 19 -2.63 4.66 20.51
CA ARG A 19 -3.66 4.55 21.54
C ARG A 19 -3.84 3.09 21.94
N ARG A 20 -3.81 2.82 23.25
CA ARG A 20 -3.97 1.46 23.81
C ARG A 20 -5.38 1.22 24.33
N GLU A 21 -6.20 2.26 24.40
CA GLU A 21 -7.60 2.18 24.74
C GLU A 21 -8.43 1.56 23.60
N ARG A 22 -9.59 1.01 23.95
CA ARG A 22 -10.58 0.60 22.95
C ARG A 22 -11.03 1.84 22.19
N LEU A 23 -10.77 1.84 20.88
CA LEU A 23 -11.25 2.90 20.00
C LEU A 23 -12.75 2.71 19.73
N PRO A 24 -13.55 3.79 19.70
CA PRO A 24 -14.91 3.71 19.21
C PRO A 24 -14.90 3.26 17.74
N MET A 25 -16.00 2.65 17.29
CA MET A 25 -16.19 2.26 15.89
C MET A 25 -17.20 3.23 15.25
N PRO A 26 -16.74 4.26 14.52
CA PRO A 26 -17.63 5.20 13.84
C PRO A 26 -18.54 4.49 12.83
N ALA A 27 -19.72 5.06 12.60
CA ALA A 27 -20.70 4.52 11.65
C ALA A 27 -20.19 4.50 10.21
N ASP A 28 -19.26 5.38 9.87
CA ASP A 28 -18.57 5.50 8.58
C ASP A 28 -17.20 4.79 8.55
N SER A 29 -16.94 3.90 9.52
CA SER A 29 -15.69 3.13 9.58
C SER A 29 -15.65 1.99 8.54
N VAL A 30 -14.59 1.16 8.59
CA VAL A 30 -14.40 0.00 7.70
C VAL A 30 -15.62 -0.93 7.65
N THR A 31 -16.43 -0.98 8.71
CA THR A 31 -17.64 -1.81 8.75
C THR A 31 -18.77 -1.34 7.83
N ALA A 32 -18.70 -0.10 7.35
CA ALA A 32 -19.66 0.47 6.40
C ALA A 32 -19.15 0.46 4.96
N TRP A 33 -17.93 -0.02 4.72
CA TRP A 33 -17.38 -0.12 3.36
C TRP A 33 -18.07 -1.27 2.62
N GLU A 34 -18.44 -1.04 1.36
CA GLU A 34 -19.07 -2.07 0.51
C GLU A 34 -18.24 -3.39 0.44
N PRO A 35 -16.89 -3.37 0.35
CA PRO A 35 -16.10 -4.60 0.34
C PRO A 35 -15.99 -5.32 1.69
N PHE A 36 -16.51 -4.75 2.79
CA PHE A 36 -16.38 -5.37 4.10
C PHE A 36 -17.25 -6.64 4.18
N PRO A 37 -16.69 -7.82 4.51
CA PRO A 37 -17.37 -9.09 4.31
C PRO A 37 -18.47 -9.40 5.33
N PHE A 38 -18.71 -8.51 6.30
CA PHE A 38 -19.71 -8.71 7.34
C PHE A 38 -20.69 -7.53 7.44
N ALA A 39 -21.98 -7.82 7.48
CA ALA A 39 -23.02 -6.84 7.76
C ALA A 39 -23.47 -6.94 9.23
N PRO A 40 -23.67 -5.81 9.92
CA PRO A 40 -24.34 -5.82 11.21
C PRO A 40 -25.81 -6.21 11.05
N LEU A 41 -26.23 -7.28 11.71
CA LEU A 41 -27.62 -7.74 11.78
C LEU A 41 -27.96 -8.01 13.25
N GLU A 42 -28.94 -7.28 13.78
CA GLU A 42 -29.41 -7.44 15.17
C GLU A 42 -28.31 -7.32 16.24
N GLY A 43 -27.27 -6.51 15.97
CA GLY A 43 -26.15 -6.31 16.89
C GLY A 43 -25.02 -7.35 16.75
N GLU A 44 -25.11 -8.27 15.79
CA GLU A 44 -24.09 -9.26 15.47
C GLU A 44 -23.48 -9.02 14.08
N LEU A 45 -22.21 -9.40 13.88
CA LEU A 45 -21.61 -9.45 12.55
C LEU A 45 -22.01 -10.75 11.85
N ARG A 46 -22.71 -10.64 10.72
CA ARG A 46 -23.08 -11.76 9.86
C ARG A 46 -22.43 -11.61 8.49
N ILE A 47 -22.18 -12.72 7.80
CA ILE A 47 -21.60 -12.69 6.44
C ILE A 47 -22.53 -11.86 5.54
N ALA A 48 -21.96 -10.89 4.82
CA ALA A 48 -22.72 -10.09 3.86
C ALA A 48 -23.23 -10.99 2.72
N PRO A 49 -24.44 -10.75 2.18
CA PRO A 49 -24.92 -11.50 1.03
C PRO A 49 -23.99 -11.28 -0.17
N LEU A 50 -23.73 -12.35 -0.93
CA LEU A 50 -22.97 -12.23 -2.16
C LEU A 50 -23.77 -11.42 -3.17
N LEU A 51 -23.17 -10.32 -3.64
CA LEU A 51 -23.71 -9.52 -4.74
C LEU A 51 -23.44 -10.23 -6.08
N PRO A 52 -24.30 -10.07 -7.10
CA PRO A 52 -23.99 -10.54 -8.43
C PRO A 52 -22.71 -9.87 -8.95
N PRO A 53 -21.89 -10.56 -9.76
CA PRO A 53 -20.70 -9.96 -10.35
C PRO A 53 -21.07 -8.84 -11.31
N VAL A 54 -20.29 -7.75 -11.29
CA VAL A 54 -20.40 -6.68 -12.29
C VAL A 54 -19.59 -7.08 -13.51
N LEU A 55 -20.24 -7.20 -14.67
CA LEU A 55 -19.62 -7.56 -15.94
C LEU A 55 -20.09 -6.62 -17.07
N PRO A 56 -19.17 -6.05 -17.87
CA PRO A 56 -17.72 -6.11 -17.72
C PRO A 56 -17.26 -5.44 -16.42
N GLU A 57 -16.08 -5.82 -15.93
CA GLU A 57 -15.46 -5.13 -14.80
C GLU A 57 -15.27 -3.65 -15.16
N PRO A 58 -15.59 -2.69 -14.27
CA PRO A 58 -15.35 -1.28 -14.54
C PRO A 58 -13.88 -1.01 -14.83
N ASP A 59 -13.64 -0.06 -15.74
CA ASP A 59 -12.27 0.37 -16.08
C ASP A 59 -11.51 0.85 -14.83
N ARG A 60 -10.25 0.41 -14.71
CA ARG A 60 -9.33 0.90 -13.67
C ARG A 60 -8.83 2.31 -14.03
N ASP A 61 -8.28 3.04 -13.05
CA ASP A 61 -7.59 4.30 -13.32
C ASP A 61 -6.50 4.11 -14.39
N GLY A 62 -6.63 4.83 -15.50
CA GLY A 62 -5.71 4.75 -16.60
C GLY A 62 -5.85 3.54 -17.53
N GLU A 63 -6.95 2.77 -17.47
CA GLU A 63 -7.16 1.64 -18.39
C GLU A 63 -7.11 2.07 -19.86
N ALA A 64 -7.62 3.27 -20.16
CA ALA A 64 -7.58 3.85 -21.51
C ALA A 64 -6.18 4.31 -21.94
N GLY A 65 -5.23 4.49 -21.00
CA GLY A 65 -3.88 4.94 -21.29
C GLY A 65 -3.26 5.88 -20.27
N PRO A 66 -1.99 6.29 -20.50
CA PRO A 66 -1.24 7.18 -19.61
C PRO A 66 -1.88 8.56 -19.43
N GLU A 67 -2.67 9.05 -20.38
CA GLU A 67 -3.37 10.33 -20.32
C GLU A 67 -4.50 10.34 -19.28
N ASP A 68 -5.11 9.19 -19.00
CA ASP A 68 -6.18 9.05 -18.01
C ASP A 68 -5.62 8.65 -16.64
N CYS A 69 -4.47 7.98 -16.60
CA CYS A 69 -3.83 7.54 -15.36
C CYS A 69 -3.41 8.71 -14.46
N MET A 70 -3.94 8.76 -13.23
CA MET A 70 -3.57 9.76 -12.23
C MET A 70 -2.06 9.78 -11.94
N VAL A 71 -1.41 8.61 -11.93
CA VAL A 71 0.03 8.53 -11.61
C VAL A 71 0.92 8.92 -12.79
N CYS A 72 0.52 8.62 -14.03
CA CYS A 72 1.24 9.07 -15.22
C CYS A 72 1.22 10.60 -15.36
N ARG A 73 0.11 11.23 -14.95
CA ARG A 73 -0.03 12.69 -14.95
C ARG A 73 0.71 13.38 -13.81
N LYS A 74 1.13 12.67 -12.76
CA LYS A 74 1.93 13.25 -11.67
C LYS A 74 3.33 13.63 -12.15
N PRO A 75 3.77 14.89 -11.94
CA PRO A 75 5.15 15.29 -12.18
C PRO A 75 6.15 14.34 -11.52
N VAL A 76 7.24 14.03 -12.24
CA VAL A 76 8.31 13.18 -11.69
C VAL A 76 9.02 13.83 -10.51
N THR A 77 8.97 15.15 -10.42
CA THR A 77 9.50 15.96 -9.31
C THR A 77 8.80 15.70 -7.98
N ASP A 78 7.59 15.15 -8.01
CA ASP A 78 6.82 14.82 -6.81
C ASP A 78 7.25 13.47 -6.21
N ALA A 79 8.02 12.67 -6.96
CA ALA A 79 8.54 11.40 -6.49
C ALA A 79 9.65 11.63 -5.44
N LEU A 80 9.67 10.79 -4.41
CA LEU A 80 10.79 10.74 -3.44
C LEU A 80 12.12 10.46 -4.14
N ARG A 81 12.08 9.63 -5.19
CA ARG A 81 13.22 9.32 -6.06
C ARG A 81 12.73 8.89 -7.42
N ALA A 82 13.47 9.25 -8.47
CA ALA A 82 13.25 8.72 -9.81
C ALA A 82 14.57 8.57 -10.59
N ASP A 83 14.58 7.63 -11.52
CA ASP A 83 15.58 7.47 -12.57
C ASP A 83 14.89 7.45 -13.95
N ASP A 84 15.54 6.98 -15.00
CA ASP A 84 14.95 6.94 -16.35
C ASP A 84 13.77 5.98 -16.49
N HIS A 85 13.63 5.01 -15.59
CA HIS A 85 12.71 3.89 -15.75
C HIS A 85 11.81 3.64 -14.55
N ARG A 86 12.16 4.17 -13.38
CA ARG A 86 11.48 3.94 -12.11
C ARG A 86 11.24 5.25 -11.38
N ARG A 87 10.19 5.25 -10.57
CA ARG A 87 9.92 6.27 -9.56
C ARG A 87 9.51 5.59 -8.25
N LEU A 88 9.73 6.29 -7.14
CA LEU A 88 9.31 5.92 -5.81
C LEU A 88 8.46 7.05 -5.27
N ASP A 89 7.20 6.78 -5.00
CA ASP A 89 6.27 7.76 -4.44
C ASP A 89 5.94 7.43 -2.99
N ALA A 90 5.67 8.46 -2.18
CA ALA A 90 5.01 8.28 -0.89
C ALA A 90 3.49 8.24 -1.12
N VAL A 91 2.79 7.39 -0.36
CA VAL A 91 1.37 7.66 -0.07
C VAL A 91 1.34 8.78 0.98
N GLY A 92 0.39 9.71 0.85
CA GLY A 92 0.25 10.86 1.75
C GLY A 92 -0.10 10.45 3.19
N GLU A 93 -1.10 11.11 3.78
CA GLU A 93 -1.48 10.81 5.17
C GLU A 93 -1.82 9.33 5.36
N SER A 94 -1.06 8.65 6.22
CA SER A 94 -1.22 7.24 6.54
C SER A 94 -1.21 7.04 8.05
N ARG A 95 -1.96 6.03 8.52
CA ARG A 95 -1.90 5.55 9.91
C ARG A 95 -0.73 4.59 10.16
N LEU A 96 0.07 4.30 9.12
CA LEU A 96 1.28 3.51 9.20
C LEU A 96 2.52 4.43 9.25
N PRO A 97 3.67 3.94 9.77
CA PRO A 97 4.89 4.75 9.84
C PRO A 97 5.31 5.31 8.48
N ALA A 98 5.15 4.52 7.42
CA ALA A 98 5.37 4.91 6.04
C ALA A 98 4.61 3.96 5.11
N VAL A 99 4.24 4.45 3.94
CA VAL A 99 3.83 3.61 2.79
C VAL A 99 4.47 4.20 1.55
N VAL A 100 5.25 3.39 0.84
CA VAL A 100 5.91 3.81 -0.40
C VAL A 100 5.51 2.92 -1.58
N LEU A 101 5.53 3.51 -2.77
CA LEU A 101 5.11 2.90 -4.02
C LEU A 101 6.27 2.88 -5.03
N PRO A 102 7.11 1.84 -5.04
CA PRO A 102 8.04 1.62 -6.13
C PRO A 102 7.28 1.22 -7.40
N GLN A 103 7.47 1.96 -8.49
CA GLN A 103 6.73 1.74 -9.73
C GLN A 103 7.57 2.07 -10.97
N PRO A 104 7.29 1.46 -12.15
CA PRO A 104 7.83 1.92 -13.43
C PRO A 104 7.55 3.41 -13.64
N ARG A 105 8.24 4.08 -14.56
CA ARG A 105 7.84 5.42 -15.04
C ARG A 105 6.79 5.33 -16.13
N GLY A 106 6.95 4.39 -17.05
CA GLY A 106 5.97 4.09 -18.08
C GLY A 106 4.66 3.54 -17.52
N HIS A 107 3.62 3.58 -18.34
CA HIS A 107 2.34 2.96 -18.06
C HIS A 107 2.41 1.48 -18.44
N TYR A 108 2.59 0.63 -17.43
CA TYR A 108 2.68 -0.82 -17.58
C TYR A 108 1.87 -1.44 -16.45
N ASP A 109 1.16 -2.53 -16.72
CA ASP A 109 0.77 -3.51 -15.71
C ASP A 109 1.95 -4.48 -15.47
N LEU A 110 1.77 -5.47 -14.59
CA LEU A 110 2.77 -6.51 -14.36
C LEU A 110 2.95 -7.42 -15.58
N GLY A 111 1.85 -7.71 -16.29
CA GLY A 111 1.83 -8.66 -17.40
C GLY A 111 2.51 -8.17 -18.67
N ASP A 112 2.53 -6.85 -18.90
CA ASP A 112 3.12 -6.23 -20.09
C ASP A 112 4.45 -5.49 -19.78
N LEU A 113 4.89 -5.48 -18.52
CA LEU A 113 6.18 -4.89 -18.13
C LEU A 113 7.33 -5.59 -18.88
N PRO A 114 8.11 -4.87 -19.71
CA PRO A 114 9.19 -5.50 -20.45
C PRO A 114 10.23 -6.12 -19.51
N ALA A 115 10.76 -7.30 -19.86
CA ALA A 115 11.73 -8.02 -19.02
C ALA A 115 13.01 -7.19 -18.71
N ALA A 116 13.47 -6.38 -19.67
CA ALA A 116 14.58 -5.46 -19.44
C ALA A 116 14.26 -4.38 -18.37
N ARG A 117 12.98 -4.06 -18.16
CA ARG A 117 12.49 -3.13 -17.14
C ARG A 117 12.22 -3.83 -15.80
N SER A 118 11.88 -5.12 -15.81
CA SER A 118 11.75 -5.91 -14.58
C SER A 118 13.11 -6.15 -13.91
N ALA A 119 14.20 -6.24 -14.70
CA ALA A 119 15.57 -6.53 -14.24
C ALA A 119 16.46 -5.30 -13.95
N GLY A 120 15.92 -4.08 -13.81
CA GLY A 120 16.68 -2.81 -13.70
C GLY A 120 17.75 -2.70 -12.57
N PRO A 121 18.43 -1.54 -12.44
CA PRO A 121 19.68 -1.40 -11.66
C PRO A 121 19.46 -1.69 -10.17
N GLY A 122 19.74 -2.93 -9.76
CA GLY A 122 19.42 -3.52 -8.46
C GLY A 122 17.91 -3.61 -8.19
N PRO A 123 17.46 -4.60 -7.40
CA PRO A 123 16.04 -4.80 -7.24
C PRO A 123 15.50 -3.70 -6.31
N LEU A 124 14.83 -2.73 -6.92
CA LEU A 124 14.24 -1.55 -6.29
C LEU A 124 13.42 -1.88 -5.03
N PRO A 125 12.66 -2.99 -4.97
CA PRO A 125 11.97 -3.41 -3.75
C PRO A 125 12.90 -3.54 -2.54
N GLN A 126 14.10 -4.11 -2.69
CA GLN A 126 15.04 -4.32 -1.57
C GLN A 126 15.66 -3.01 -1.10
N ARG A 127 15.89 -2.04 -2.01
CA ARG A 127 16.34 -0.70 -1.60
C ARG A 127 15.22 0.06 -0.90
N ALA A 128 14.00 -0.02 -1.43
CA ALA A 128 12.85 0.61 -0.84
C ALA A 128 12.54 0.01 0.54
N GLU A 129 12.55 -1.31 0.68
CA GLU A 129 12.36 -2.01 1.95
C GLU A 129 13.39 -1.56 3.00
N ARG A 130 14.68 -1.54 2.65
CA ARG A 130 15.73 -1.05 3.57
C ARG A 130 15.52 0.39 3.99
N ALA A 131 15.11 1.26 3.05
CA ALA A 131 14.81 2.66 3.36
C ALA A 131 13.58 2.79 4.27
N VAL A 132 12.53 1.98 4.04
CA VAL A 132 11.33 1.95 4.86
C VAL A 132 11.62 1.42 6.26
N LEU A 133 12.47 0.40 6.40
CA LEU A 133 12.89 -0.13 7.70
C LEU A 133 13.75 0.85 8.52
N ALA A 134 14.35 1.85 7.87
CA ALA A 134 15.05 2.94 8.56
C ALA A 134 14.11 4.03 9.09
N VAL A 135 12.81 3.98 8.77
CA VAL A 135 11.80 4.92 9.30
C VAL A 135 11.48 4.56 10.75
N ASP A 136 11.46 5.57 11.62
CA ASP A 136 11.09 5.40 13.03
C ASP A 136 9.73 4.70 13.18
N GLY A 137 9.68 3.65 14.00
CA GLY A 137 8.47 2.87 14.23
C GLY A 137 8.19 1.79 13.18
N ALA A 138 9.04 1.59 12.18
CA ALA A 138 8.96 0.44 11.28
C ALA A 138 9.73 -0.76 11.86
N ALA A 139 9.09 -1.93 11.93
CA ALA A 139 9.71 -3.19 12.33
C ALA A 139 9.69 -4.25 11.21
N ARG A 140 8.69 -4.17 10.32
CA ARG A 140 8.53 -5.03 9.15
C ARG A 140 8.00 -4.21 7.97
N VAL A 141 8.10 -4.76 6.77
CA VAL A 141 7.51 -4.19 5.55
C VAL A 141 6.70 -5.30 4.88
N HIS A 142 5.44 -5.02 4.55
CA HIS A 142 4.72 -5.92 3.63
C HIS A 142 5.05 -5.52 2.19
N VAL A 143 4.97 -6.47 1.27
CA VAL A 143 5.09 -6.20 -0.17
C VAL A 143 3.83 -6.72 -0.83
N ASN A 144 3.03 -5.83 -1.42
CA ASN A 144 1.76 -6.19 -2.05
C ASN A 144 1.70 -5.69 -3.49
N ARG A 145 1.05 -6.46 -4.36
CA ARG A 145 0.54 -5.99 -5.65
C ARG A 145 -0.97 -6.15 -5.61
N TRP A 146 -1.69 -5.03 -5.58
CA TRP A 146 -3.13 -4.98 -5.83
C TRP A 146 -3.35 -4.63 -7.30
N GLY A 147 -4.27 -5.35 -7.94
CA GLY A 147 -4.56 -5.22 -9.37
C GLY A 147 -5.82 -4.44 -9.68
N ASP A 148 -6.63 -4.23 -8.65
CA ASP A 148 -7.85 -3.46 -8.61
C ASP A 148 -7.55 -1.97 -8.37
N GLY A 149 -8.32 -1.10 -9.02
CA GLY A 149 -8.24 0.36 -8.87
C GLY A 149 -7.36 1.10 -9.90
N GLY A 150 -6.21 0.57 -10.31
CA GLY A 150 -5.34 1.22 -11.31
C GLY A 150 -4.71 0.24 -12.31
N ALA A 151 -4.64 0.63 -13.58
CA ALA A 151 -4.07 -0.19 -14.66
C ALA A 151 -2.54 -0.23 -14.65
N ARG A 152 -1.93 0.77 -14.03
CA ARG A 152 -0.48 0.91 -13.90
C ARG A 152 0.03 0.13 -12.69
N LEU A 153 1.27 -0.36 -12.75
CA LEU A 153 1.92 -1.22 -11.76
C LEU A 153 2.61 -0.44 -10.61
N PRO A 154 2.01 -0.39 -9.40
CA PRO A 154 2.74 -0.15 -8.17
C PRO A 154 3.00 -1.47 -7.41
N PHE A 155 4.15 -1.52 -6.75
CA PHE A 155 4.29 -2.35 -5.55
C PHE A 155 4.00 -1.51 -4.33
N TRP A 156 3.24 -2.04 -3.38
CA TRP A 156 2.91 -1.36 -2.13
C TRP A 156 3.81 -1.87 -1.02
N LEU A 157 4.59 -0.98 -0.42
CA LEU A 157 5.47 -1.28 0.71
C LEU A 157 5.01 -0.54 1.98
N PRO A 158 3.92 -0.99 2.65
CA PRO A 158 3.51 -0.44 3.92
C PRO A 158 4.42 -0.91 5.07
N ALA A 159 5.00 0.04 5.79
CA ALA A 159 5.72 -0.19 7.03
C ALA A 159 4.77 -0.69 8.12
N ARG A 160 5.22 -1.66 8.90
CA ARG A 160 4.47 -2.24 10.01
C ARG A 160 5.15 -1.91 11.32
N PRO A 161 4.42 -1.45 12.34
CA PRO A 161 4.98 -1.31 13.67
C PRO A 161 5.38 -2.67 14.26
N PRO A 162 6.24 -2.68 15.29
CA PRO A 162 6.49 -3.89 16.06
C PRO A 162 5.15 -4.44 16.61
N THR A 163 5.01 -5.77 16.59
CA THR A 163 3.88 -6.51 17.17
C THR A 163 4.09 -6.76 18.65
#